data_AF-A0A955TRT0-F1
#
_entry.id   AF-A0A955TRT0-F1
#
_cell.length_a   1.000
_cell.length_b   1.000
_cell.length_c   1.000
_cell.angle_alpha   90.00
_cell.angle_beta   90.00
_cell.angle_gamma   90.00
#
_symmetry.space_group_name_H-M   'P 1'
#
loop_
_entity.id
_entity.type
_entity.pdbx_description
1 polymer ?
#
loop_
_entity_poly.entity_id
_entity_poly.type
_entity_poly.pdbx_seq_one_letter_code
_entity_poly.pdbx_strand_id
1 'polypeptide(L)' 'MSHPTEWNGTYYDGHSPIPHHVRIKVEPLGLTLKFPNGLTDFWKYQELRQTQGRYSGEEVRLERGHGIGETLVVPNQNIL' A
#
# COMPACT_ATOMS: atom_id res chain seq x y z
N MET A 1 23.21 0.38 1.42
CA MET A 1 22.09 0.11 2.33
C MET A 1 21.02 -0.62 1.52
N SER A 2 20.68 -1.86 1.86
CA SER A 2 19.58 -2.56 1.22
C SER A 2 18.28 -2.00 1.79
N HIS A 3 17.55 -1.22 1.00
CA HIS A 3 16.22 -0.77 1.41
C HIS A 3 15.35 -2.02 1.60
N PRO A 4 14.60 -2.14 2.72
CA PRO A 4 13.71 -3.26 2.91
C PRO A 4 12.72 -3.29 1.74
N THR A 5 12.76 -4.36 0.96
CA THR A 5 11.86 -4.60 -0.18
C THR A 5 10.50 -5.12 0.27
N GLU A 6 10.29 -5.32 1.57
CA GLU A 6 9.01 -5.72 2.16
C GLU A 6 8.59 -4.75 3.27
N TRP A 7 7.35 -4.26 3.17
CA TRP A 7 6.68 -3.41 4.16
C TRP A 7 5.44 -4.13 4.70
N ASN A 8 4.96 -3.69 5.86
CA ASN A 8 3.62 -4.02 6.33
C ASN A 8 2.70 -2.84 6.07
N GLY A 9 1.43 -3.12 5.78
CA GLY A 9 0.41 -2.09 5.64
C GLY A 9 -1.00 -2.60 5.86
N THR A 10 -1.94 -1.69 5.66
CA THR A 10 -3.37 -1.93 5.80
C THR A 10 -4.06 -1.59 4.48
N TYR A 11 -4.73 -2.57 3.90
CA TYR A 11 -5.53 -2.44 2.68
C TYR A 11 -7.02 -2.27 3.03
N TYR A 12 -7.68 -1.40 2.30
CA TYR A 12 -9.13 -1.17 2.32
C TYR A 12 -9.68 -1.39 0.91
N ASP A 13 -10.73 -2.20 0.78
CA ASP A 13 -11.30 -2.63 -0.50
C ASP A 13 -12.21 -1.58 -1.18
N GLY A 14 -12.52 -0.48 -0.48
CA GLY A 14 -13.44 0.56 -0.97
C GLY A 14 -14.92 0.16 -0.94
N HIS A 15 -15.25 -1.06 -0.51
CA HIS A 15 -16.60 -1.60 -0.44
C HIS A 15 -17.09 -1.87 0.99
N SER A 16 -16.16 -2.14 1.90
CA SER A 16 -16.42 -2.42 3.30
C SER A 16 -15.51 -1.57 4.20
N PRO A 17 -15.93 -1.32 5.46
CA PRO A 17 -15.07 -0.63 6.43
C PRO A 17 -14.02 -1.57 7.05
N ILE A 18 -13.92 -2.83 6.61
CA ILE A 18 -13.07 -3.84 7.23
C ILE A 18 -11.64 -3.72 6.68
N PRO A 19 -10.63 -3.40 7.51
CA PRO A 19 -9.25 -3.37 7.08
C PRO A 19 -8.66 -4.77 6.91
N HIS A 20 -7.77 -4.92 5.94
CA HIS A 20 -6.97 -6.14 5.74
C HIS A 20 -5.48 -5.85 5.94
N HIS A 21 -4.84 -6.51 6.90
CA HIS A 21 -3.39 -6.43 7.06
C HIS A 21 -2.70 -7.17 5.92
N VAL A 22 -1.78 -6.50 5.24
CA VAL A 22 -1.06 -7.03 4.07
C VAL A 22 0.44 -6.84 4.22
N ARG A 23 1.20 -7.77 3.65
CA ARG A 23 2.62 -7.56 3.37
C ARG A 23 2.75 -6.97 1.97
N ILE A 24 3.58 -5.96 1.82
CA ILE A 24 3.76 -5.23 0.57
C ILE A 24 5.18 -5.47 0.13
N LYS A 25 5.37 -5.99 -1.08
CA LYS A 25 6.68 -6.06 -1.71
C LYS A 25 6.83 -4.92 -2.70
N VAL A 26 7.90 -4.16 -2.56
CA VAL A 26 8.26 -3.08 -3.49
C VAL A 26 8.93 -3.69 -4.70
N GLU A 27 8.37 -3.45 -5.88
CA GLU A 27 8.91 -3.93 -7.14
C GLU A 27 9.19 -2.76 -8.10
N PRO A 28 9.99 -2.97 -9.16
CA PRO A 28 10.35 -1.88 -10.08
C PRO A 28 9.17 -1.21 -10.77
N LEU A 29 8.05 -1.92 -10.97
CA LEU A 29 6.88 -1.42 -11.71
C LEU A 29 5.67 -1.13 -10.82
N GLY A 30 5.74 -1.47 -9.53
CA GLY A 30 4.61 -1.33 -8.63
C GLY A 30 4.81 -2.01 -7.28
N LEU A 31 3.68 -2.25 -6.62
CA LEU A 31 3.61 -2.88 -5.31
C LEU A 31 2.86 -4.20 -5.41
N THR A 32 3.43 -5.27 -4.86
CA THR A 32 2.73 -6.56 -4.71
C THR A 32 2.19 -6.66 -3.29
N LEU A 33 0.86 -6.70 -3.14
CA LEU A 33 0.18 -6.92 -1.87
C LEU A 33 -0.01 -8.43 -1.67
N LYS A 34 0.45 -8.97 -0.55
CA LYS A 34 0.28 -10.35 -0.12
C LYS A 34 -0.69 -10.38 1.06
N PHE A 35 -1.85 -11.00 0.86
CA PHE A 35 -2.90 -11.13 1.87
C PHE A 35 -2.68 -12.36 2.77
N PRO A 36 -3.23 -12.38 4.00
CA PRO A 36 -3.07 -13.52 4.92
C PRO A 36 -3.65 -14.83 4.38
N ASN A 37 -4.67 -14.76 3.53
CA ASN A 37 -5.28 -15.91 2.87
C ASN A 37 -4.46 -16.45 1.68
N GLY A 38 -3.28 -15.89 1.41
CA GLY A 38 -2.41 -16.29 0.31
C GLY A 38 -2.72 -15.63 -1.03
N LEU A 39 -3.78 -14.83 -1.13
CA LEU A 39 -4.05 -14.05 -2.33
C LEU A 39 -2.98 -12.96 -2.53
N THR A 40 -2.76 -12.60 -3.79
CA THR A 40 -1.86 -11.52 -4.18
C THR A 40 -2.53 -10.58 -5.15
N ASP A 41 -2.26 -9.28 -5.01
CA ASP A 41 -2.69 -8.24 -5.93
C ASP A 41 -1.51 -7.33 -6.30
N PHE A 42 -1.48 -6.83 -7.53
CA PHE A 42 -0.40 -6.01 -8.05
C PHE A 42 -0.89 -4.62 -8.44
N TRP A 43 -0.26 -3.61 -7.85
CA TRP A 43 -0.60 -2.20 -7.96
C TRP A 43 0.48 -1.47 -8.76
N LYS A 44 0.22 -1.12 -10.02
CA LYS A 44 1.20 -0.41 -10.85
C LYS A 44 1.33 1.03 -10.39
N TYR A 45 2.55 1.58 -10.33
CA TYR A 45 2.76 2.97 -9.89
C TYR A 45 1.94 4.00 -10.69
N GLN A 46 1.75 3.77 -11.99
CA GLN A 46 0.96 4.65 -12.86
C GLN A 46 -0.54 4.71 -12.52
N GLU A 47 -1.05 3.75 -11.74
CA GLU A 47 -2.44 3.66 -11.29
C GLU A 47 -2.62 4.24 -9.89
N LEU A 48 -1.52 4.61 -9.22
CA LEU A 48 -1.52 5.04 -7.83
C LEU A 48 -1.56 6.56 -7.71
N ARG A 49 -2.41 7.02 -6.80
CA ARG A 49 -2.37 8.38 -6.29
C ARG A 49 -1.95 8.36 -4.84
N GLN A 50 -0.86 9.07 -4.52
CA GLN A 50 -0.49 9.31 -3.13
C GLN A 50 -1.29 10.50 -2.60
N THR A 51 -2.12 10.28 -1.59
CA THR A 51 -2.97 11.31 -0.98
C THR A 51 -2.45 11.79 0.38
N GLN A 52 -1.50 11.07 1.00
CA GLN A 52 -0.84 11.44 2.27
C GLN A 52 0.61 10.91 2.30
N GLY A 53 1.45 11.44 3.20
CA GLY A 53 2.81 10.95 3.41
C GLY A 53 3.87 11.74 2.64
N ARG A 54 3.68 13.05 2.48
CA ARG A 54 4.61 13.92 1.74
C ARG A 54 5.81 14.30 2.60
N TYR A 55 5.65 14.27 3.92
CA TYR A 55 6.69 14.62 4.88
C TYR A 55 7.15 13.39 5.64
N SER A 56 8.43 13.38 6.01
CA SER A 56 8.98 12.35 6.90
C SER A 56 8.23 12.36 8.23
N GLY A 57 7.89 11.18 8.77
CA GLY A 57 7.08 11.08 9.97
C GLY A 57 5.64 10.64 9.70
N GLU A 58 5.13 10.88 8.48
CA GLU A 58 3.75 10.61 8.11
C GLU A 58 3.55 9.18 7.61
N GLU A 59 2.38 8.62 7.87
CA GLU A 59 1.91 7.45 7.12
C GLU A 59 1.73 7.79 5.64
N VAL A 60 2.03 6.84 4.77
CA VAL A 60 1.80 6.97 3.34
C VAL A 60 0.46 6.35 3.00
N ARG A 61 -0.40 7.15 2.34
CA ARG A 61 -1.69 6.70 1.82
C ARG A 61 -1.65 6.67 0.30
N LEU A 62 -1.85 5.50 -0.27
CA LEU A 62 -1.93 5.25 -1.71
C LEU A 62 -3.35 4.82 -2.07
N GLU A 63 -3.88 5.33 -3.16
CA GLU A 63 -5.21 5.00 -3.66
C GLU A 63 -5.13 4.48 -5.09
N ARG A 64 -5.93 3.46 -5.42
CA ARG A 64 -6.09 2.90 -6.77
C ARG A 64 -7.57 2.98 -7.19
N GLY A 65 -7.82 3.42 -8.42
CA GLY A 65 -9.17 3.54 -8.99
C GLY A 65 -9.78 4.96 -8.88
N HIS A 66 -11.06 5.09 -9.23
CA HIS A 66 -11.81 6.35 -9.22
C HIS A 66 -12.88 6.37 -8.13
N GLY A 67 -13.13 7.51 -7.49
CA GLY A 67 -14.16 7.65 -6.45
C GLY A 67 -13.71 7.08 -5.10
N ILE A 68 -14.57 6.28 -4.45
CA ILE A 68 -14.21 5.47 -3.28
C ILE A 68 -13.40 4.28 -3.78
N GLY A 69 -12.12 4.52 -4.06
CA GLY A 69 -11.19 3.51 -4.54
C GLY A 69 -10.58 2.68 -3.41
N GLU A 70 -9.85 1.65 -3.82
CA GLU A 70 -9.06 0.86 -2.89
C GLU A 70 -7.96 1.74 -2.28
N THR A 71 -7.68 1.55 -1.00
CA THR A 71 -6.68 2.34 -0.27
C THR A 71 -5.66 1.43 0.39
N LEU A 72 -4.38 1.78 0.26
CA LEU A 72 -3.27 1.17 0.98
C LEU A 72 -2.63 2.20 1.90
N VAL A 73 -2.59 1.90 3.20
CA VAL A 73 -1.90 2.70 4.22
C VAL A 73 -0.64 1.98 4.66
N VAL A 74 0.51 2.65 4.51
CA VAL A 74 1.82 2.15 4.92
C VAL A 74 2.30 3.00 6.10
N PRO A 75 2.47 2.42 7.30
CA PRO A 75 2.96 3.14 8.46
C PRO A 75 4.37 3.71 8.23
N ASN A 76 4.61 4.90 8.77
CA ASN A 76 5.91 5.60 8.70
C ASN A 76 7.11 4.74 9.16
N GLN A 77 6.88 3.77 10.05
CA GLN A 77 7.93 2.90 10.59
C GLN A 77 8.59 1.95 9.54
N ASN A 78 8.18 1.99 8.26
CA ASN A 78 8.67 1.10 7.22
C ASN A 78 9.18 1.81 5.94
N ILE A 79 9.27 3.14 5.91
CA ILE A 79 9.65 3.90 4.70
C ILE A 79 10.84 4.81 5.02
N LEU A 80 12.04 4.23 5.09
CA LEU A 80 13.33 4.93 5.10
C LEU A 80 14.37 4.12 4.34
#